data_AF-A0A150HTY9-F1
#
_entry.id   AF-A0A150HTY9-F1
#
_cell.length_a   1.000
_cell.length_b   1.000
_cell.length_c   1.000
_cell.angle_alpha   90.00
_cell.angle_beta   90.00
_cell.angle_gamma   90.00
#
_symmetry.space_group_name_H-M   'P 1'
#
loop_
_entity.id
_entity.type
_entity.pdbx_description
1 polymer ?
#
loop_
_entity_poly.entity_id
_entity_poly.type
_entity_poly.pdbx_seq_one_letter_code
_entity_poly.pdbx_strand_id
1 'polypeptide(L)'
;MKKFFCFIFAFSAAGMSIAASVEQYVNSVEKIRGVYAQDIRGFLRSLNPQTTQFTPEQQAKYCQINQRYIQDMSDAIEKNRSSLPQQYASMTKQDLIKQVVESKEMQMLAKYNVQCDFK
;
A
#
# COMPACT_ATOMS: atom_id res chain seq x y z
N MET A 1 60.35 8.99 13.20
CA MET A 1 59.38 8.15 13.93
C MET A 1 58.56 9.03 14.85
N LYS A 2 57.25 9.16 14.62
CA LYS A 2 56.31 9.73 15.61
C LYS A 2 54.96 9.05 15.39
N LYS A 3 54.66 8.12 16.29
CA LYS A 3 53.42 7.33 16.34
C LYS A 3 52.31 8.26 16.85
N PHE A 4 51.23 8.43 16.09
CA PHE A 4 50.02 9.06 16.62
C PHE A 4 48.80 8.17 16.34
N PHE A 5 48.31 7.65 17.45
CA PHE A 5 47.04 7.01 17.76
C PHE A 5 45.93 6.99 16.69
N CYS A 6 45.47 5.77 16.41
CA CYS A 6 44.15 5.46 15.90
C CYS A 6 43.07 6.11 16.78
N PHE A 7 42.26 6.99 16.20
CA PHE A 7 40.92 7.26 16.71
C PHE A 7 39.94 6.35 15.97
N ILE A 8 39.62 5.21 16.58
CA ILE A 8 38.42 4.45 16.23
C ILE A 8 37.25 5.31 16.71
N PHE A 9 36.66 6.08 15.79
CA PHE A 9 35.33 6.64 16.02
C PHE A 9 34.35 5.48 16.04
N ALA A 10 34.04 5.00 17.25
CA ALA A 10 32.84 4.23 17.49
C ALA A 10 31.64 5.14 17.20
N PHE A 11 31.18 5.14 15.96
CA PHE A 11 29.89 5.71 15.62
C PHE A 11 28.83 4.88 16.31
N SER A 12 28.30 5.47 17.37
CA SER A 12 27.13 5.05 18.14
C SER A 12 26.02 4.54 17.23
N ALA A 13 25.49 3.37 17.58
CA ALA A 13 24.41 2.65 16.92
C ALA A 13 23.04 3.36 17.00
N ALA A 14 22.94 4.57 16.44
CA ALA A 14 21.69 5.32 16.32
C ALA A 14 21.03 5.16 14.92
N GLY A 15 21.61 4.37 14.01
CA GLY A 15 21.10 4.16 12.66
C GLY A 15 20.30 2.87 12.44
N MET A 16 20.32 1.93 13.41
CA MET A 16 19.76 0.59 13.18
C MET A 16 18.22 0.58 13.15
N SER A 17 17.56 1.44 13.94
CA SER A 17 16.10 1.44 14.07
C SER A 17 15.36 2.05 12.88
N ILE A 18 15.95 3.06 12.23
CA ILE A 18 15.35 3.75 11.07
C ILE A 18 15.45 2.88 9.81
N ALA A 19 16.58 2.18 9.63
CA ALA A 19 16.75 1.27 8.50
C ALA A 19 15.78 0.08 8.57
N ALA A 20 15.62 -0.52 9.75
CA ALA A 20 14.73 -1.66 9.96
C ALA A 20 13.25 -1.33 9.74
N SER A 21 12.77 -0.14 10.14
CA SER A 21 11.38 0.28 9.94
C SER A 21 11.07 0.67 8.48
N VAL A 22 12.04 1.24 7.75
CA VAL A 22 11.92 1.45 6.30
C VAL A 22 11.86 0.11 5.57
N GLU A 23 12.72 -0.84 5.92
CA GLU A 23 12.68 -2.20 5.37
C GLU A 23 11.34 -2.88 5.68
N GLN A 24 10.86 -2.78 6.92
CA GLN A 24 9.56 -3.31 7.32
C GLN A 24 8.41 -2.69 6.50
N TYR A 25 8.44 -1.38 6.25
CA TYR A 25 7.47 -0.72 5.40
C TYR A 25 7.51 -1.25 3.97
N VAL A 26 8.69 -1.32 3.35
CA VAL A 26 8.87 -1.82 1.98
C VAL A 26 8.34 -3.25 1.85
N ASN A 27 8.73 -4.13 2.77
CA ASN A 27 8.27 -5.52 2.80
C ASN A 27 6.74 -5.61 3.01
N SER A 28 6.16 -4.73 3.84
CA SER A 28 4.71 -4.67 4.03
C SER A 28 4.00 -4.24 2.74
N VAL A 29 4.48 -3.18 2.09
CA VAL A 29 3.90 -2.67 0.84
C VAL A 29 4.00 -3.71 -0.28
N GLU A 30 5.12 -4.40 -0.41
CA GLU A 30 5.28 -5.47 -1.40
C GLU A 30 4.25 -6.59 -1.18
N LYS A 31 4.12 -7.06 0.06
CA LYS A 31 3.12 -8.07 0.42
C LYS A 31 1.70 -7.60 0.14
N ILE A 32 1.35 -6.38 0.54
CA ILE A 32 0.01 -5.80 0.35
C ILE A 32 -0.33 -5.71 -1.14
N ARG A 33 0.59 -5.24 -1.96
CA ARG A 33 0.42 -5.19 -3.43
C ARG A 33 0.30 -6.57 -4.05
N GLY A 34 1.07 -7.55 -3.55
CA GLY A 34 0.97 -8.95 -3.99
C GLY A 34 -0.41 -9.54 -3.73
N VAL A 35 -0.94 -9.36 -2.51
CA VAL A 35 -2.29 -9.80 -2.13
C VAL A 35 -3.35 -9.09 -2.97
N TYR A 36 -3.27 -7.76 -3.10
CA TYR A 36 -4.21 -7.00 -3.92
C TYR A 36 -4.23 -7.46 -5.38
N ALA A 37 -3.05 -7.66 -5.98
CA ALA A 37 -2.95 -8.14 -7.36
C ALA A 37 -3.54 -9.55 -7.52
N GLN A 38 -3.34 -10.43 -6.54
CA GLN A 38 -3.95 -11.76 -6.54
C GLN A 38 -5.48 -11.68 -6.43
N ASP A 39 -5.99 -10.89 -5.50
CA ASP A 39 -7.43 -10.73 -5.25
C ASP A 39 -8.15 -10.12 -6.45
N ILE A 40 -7.61 -9.05 -7.05
CA ILE A 40 -8.17 -8.42 -8.24
C ILE A 40 -8.13 -9.37 -9.44
N ARG A 41 -7.02 -10.06 -9.70
CA ARG A 41 -6.96 -11.03 -10.80
C ARG A 41 -7.95 -12.18 -10.60
N GLY A 42 -8.09 -12.66 -9.36
CA GLY A 42 -9.08 -13.67 -9.00
C GLY A 42 -10.50 -13.19 -9.26
N PHE A 43 -10.82 -11.98 -8.81
CA PHE A 43 -12.10 -11.34 -9.07
C PHE A 43 -12.38 -11.21 -10.57
N LEU A 44 -11.46 -10.63 -11.34
CA LEU A 44 -11.64 -10.43 -12.79
C LEU A 44 -11.82 -11.76 -13.55
N ARG A 45 -11.10 -12.82 -13.17
CA ARG A 45 -11.28 -14.17 -13.74
C ARG A 45 -12.62 -14.81 -13.39
N SER A 46 -13.26 -14.38 -12.30
CA SER A 46 -14.57 -14.87 -11.89
C SER A 46 -15.73 -14.20 -12.65
N LEU A 47 -15.45 -13.09 -13.36
CA LEU A 47 -16.46 -12.36 -14.11
C LEU A 47 -16.82 -13.10 -15.40
N ASN A 48 -18.09 -13.03 -15.79
CA ASN A 48 -18.52 -13.39 -17.13
C ASN A 48 -17.91 -12.38 -18.13
N PRO A 49 -17.18 -12.80 -19.18
CA PRO A 49 -16.62 -11.88 -20.17
C PRO A 49 -17.65 -11.01 -20.90
N GLN A 50 -18.92 -11.45 -20.92
CA GLN A 50 -20.03 -10.72 -21.53
C GLN A 50 -20.79 -9.83 -20.52
N THR A 51 -20.33 -9.74 -19.26
CA THR A 51 -20.98 -8.88 -18.27
C THR A 51 -20.87 -7.42 -18.70
N THR A 52 -21.99 -6.71 -18.67
CA THR A 52 -22.07 -5.26 -18.92
C THR A 52 -22.22 -4.46 -17.64
N GLN A 53 -22.52 -5.12 -16.52
CA GLN A 53 -22.61 -4.57 -15.18
C GLN A 53 -22.24 -5.62 -14.13
N PHE A 54 -21.82 -5.19 -12.94
CA PHE A 54 -21.62 -6.08 -11.81
C PHE A 54 -22.93 -6.39 -11.11
N THR A 55 -23.08 -7.62 -10.61
CA THR A 55 -24.12 -7.93 -9.63
C THR A 55 -23.81 -7.23 -8.30
N PRO A 56 -24.79 -7.07 -7.40
CA PRO A 56 -24.53 -6.53 -6.06
C PRO A 56 -23.42 -7.27 -5.31
N GLU A 57 -23.33 -8.59 -5.46
CA GLU A 57 -22.30 -9.42 -4.83
C GLU A 57 -20.92 -9.16 -5.45
N GLN A 58 -20.84 -9.03 -6.78
CA GLN A 58 -19.60 -8.69 -7.47
C GLN A 58 -19.10 -7.29 -7.10
N GLN A 59 -20.01 -6.31 -7.02
CA GLN A 59 -19.70 -4.96 -6.56
C GLN A 59 -19.21 -4.99 -5.10
N ALA A 60 -19.92 -5.65 -4.20
CA ALA A 60 -19.51 -5.77 -2.80
C ALA A 60 -18.13 -6.42 -2.68
N LYS A 61 -17.87 -7.48 -3.46
CA LYS A 61 -16.57 -8.15 -3.47
C LYS A 61 -15.46 -7.23 -3.95
N TYR A 62 -15.68 -6.53 -5.06
CA TYR A 62 -14.73 -5.59 -5.61
C TYR A 62 -14.42 -4.43 -4.65
N CYS A 63 -15.45 -3.85 -4.05
CA CYS A 63 -15.28 -2.79 -3.05
C CYS A 63 -14.54 -3.29 -1.81
N GLN A 64 -14.82 -4.52 -1.35
CA GLN A 64 -14.12 -5.14 -0.22
C GLN A 64 -12.62 -5.32 -0.50
N ILE A 65 -12.23 -5.72 -1.71
CA ILE A 65 -10.81 -5.89 -2.10
C ILE A 65 -10.08 -4.55 -2.02
N ASN A 66 -10.64 -3.51 -2.62
CA ASN A 66 -10.05 -2.17 -2.63
C ASN A 66 -10.05 -1.54 -1.22
N GLN A 67 -11.13 -1.71 -0.45
CA GLN A 67 -11.21 -1.24 0.93
C GLN A 67 -10.12 -1.87 1.81
N ARG A 68 -9.86 -3.17 1.64
CA ARG A 68 -8.79 -3.86 2.35
C ARG A 68 -7.42 -3.32 1.96
N TYR A 69 -7.17 -3.12 0.66
CA TYR A 69 -5.92 -2.54 0.18
C TYR A 69 -5.67 -1.15 0.79
N ILE A 70 -6.68 -0.27 0.81
CA ILE A 70 -6.59 1.05 1.43
C ILE A 70 -6.26 0.95 2.92
N GLN A 71 -6.95 0.05 3.63
CA GLN A 71 -6.73 -0.14 5.06
C GLN A 71 -5.33 -0.68 5.35
N ASP A 72 -4.90 -1.73 4.66
CA ASP A 72 -3.59 -2.34 4.86
C ASP A 72 -2.45 -1.36 4.55
N MET A 73 -2.59 -0.54 3.50
CA MET A 73 -1.62 0.51 3.17
C MET A 73 -1.59 1.61 4.24
N SER A 74 -2.76 2.01 4.75
CA SER A 74 -2.87 2.99 5.83
C SER A 74 -2.20 2.49 7.10
N ASP A 75 -2.41 1.22 7.46
CA ASP A 75 -1.83 0.60 8.65
C ASP A 75 -0.31 0.44 8.51
N ALA A 76 0.17 0.10 7.30
CA ALA A 76 1.61 0.04 7.01
C ALA A 76 2.28 1.41 7.12
N ILE A 77 1.62 2.49 6.68
CA ILE A 77 2.11 3.85 6.87
C ILE A 77 2.15 4.19 8.35
N GLU A 78 1.04 4.00 9.07
CA GLU A 78 0.93 4.39 10.48
C GLU A 78 1.98 3.69 11.35
N LYS A 79 2.14 2.38 11.16
CA LYS A 79 3.11 1.58 11.94
C LYS A 79 4.56 2.03 11.75
N ASN A 80 4.89 2.62 10.61
CA ASN A 80 6.27 3.00 10.26
C ASN A 80 6.45 4.53 10.14
N ARG A 81 5.40 5.33 10.42
CA ARG A 81 5.30 6.76 10.06
C ARG A 81 6.51 7.59 10.47
N SER A 82 7.02 7.38 11.68
CA SER A 82 8.18 8.11 12.23
C SER A 82 9.48 7.90 11.48
N SER A 83 9.56 6.84 10.67
CA SER A 83 10.77 6.44 9.94
C SER A 83 10.64 6.60 8.43
N LEU A 84 9.45 6.96 7.94
CA LEU A 84 9.21 7.13 6.52
C LEU A 84 9.68 8.52 6.05
N PRO A 85 10.16 8.63 4.80
CA PRO A 85 10.30 9.94 4.16
C PRO A 85 9.00 10.73 4.23
N GLN A 86 9.10 12.06 4.38
CA GLN A 86 7.96 12.94 4.64
C GLN A 86 6.81 12.73 3.64
N GLN A 87 7.12 12.50 2.35
CA GLN A 87 6.14 12.24 1.29
C GLN A 87 5.20 11.05 1.57
N TYR A 88 5.66 10.04 2.32
CA TYR A 88 4.84 8.88 2.72
C TYR A 88 4.29 9.04 4.13
N ALA A 89 5.05 9.66 5.04
CA ALA A 89 4.63 9.92 6.41
C ALA A 89 3.44 10.90 6.48
N SER A 90 3.29 11.79 5.50
CA SER A 90 2.17 12.72 5.38
C SER A 90 0.95 12.13 4.69
N MET A 91 1.04 10.95 4.08
CA MET A 91 -0.11 10.34 3.41
C MET A 91 -1.20 10.03 4.41
N THR A 92 -2.41 10.50 4.13
CA THR A 92 -3.61 10.17 4.87
C THR A 92 -4.35 9.03 4.19
N LYS A 93 -5.29 8.42 4.92
CA LYS A 93 -6.21 7.45 4.36
C LYS A 93 -7.04 8.04 3.20
N GLN A 94 -7.37 9.33 3.26
CA GLN A 94 -8.09 10.02 2.18
C GLN A 94 -7.22 10.15 0.93
N ASP A 95 -5.92 10.37 1.07
CA ASP A 95 -4.99 10.38 -0.07
C ASP A 95 -4.92 8.99 -0.73
N LEU A 96 -4.92 7.92 0.07
CA LEU A 96 -4.97 6.55 -0.43
C LEU A 96 -6.29 6.24 -1.16
N ILE A 97 -7.42 6.66 -0.59
CA ILE A 97 -8.73 6.53 -1.25
C ILE A 97 -8.70 7.23 -2.61
N LYS A 98 -8.20 8.47 -2.64
CA LYS A 98 -8.07 9.24 -3.88
C LYS A 98 -7.21 8.50 -4.91
N GLN A 99 -6.04 8.01 -4.51
CA GLN A 99 -5.16 7.24 -5.40
C GLN A 99 -5.82 5.98 -5.96
N VAL A 100 -6.58 5.26 -5.13
CA VAL A 100 -7.31 4.08 -5.58
C VAL A 100 -8.39 4.47 -6.58
N VAL A 101 -9.24 5.45 -6.25
CA VAL A 101 -10.32 5.92 -7.15
C VAL A 101 -9.77 6.44 -8.49
N GLU A 102 -8.63 7.12 -8.47
CA GLU A 102 -7.96 7.65 -9.66
C GLU A 102 -7.10 6.61 -10.40
N SER A 103 -6.95 5.40 -9.86
CA SER A 103 -6.17 4.33 -10.52
C SER A 103 -6.79 3.92 -11.85
N LYS A 104 -5.94 3.50 -12.78
CA LYS A 104 -6.39 3.01 -14.09
C LYS A 104 -7.31 1.80 -13.93
N GLU A 105 -7.03 0.94 -12.95
CA GLU A 105 -7.84 -0.21 -12.59
C GLU A 105 -9.27 0.18 -12.21
N MET A 106 -9.44 1.14 -11.29
CA MET A 106 -10.77 1.66 -10.94
C MET A 106 -11.45 2.34 -12.13
N GLN A 107 -10.72 3.16 -12.89
CA GLN A 107 -11.29 3.88 -14.03
C GLN A 107 -11.76 2.94 -15.15
N MET A 108 -11.03 1.85 -15.43
CA MET A 108 -11.45 0.84 -16.40
C MET A 108 -12.76 0.15 -16.01
N LEU A 109 -13.04 0.06 -14.71
CA LEU A 109 -14.22 -0.60 -14.18
C LEU A 109 -15.41 0.35 -13.95
N ALA A 110 -15.20 1.67 -14.05
CA ALA A 110 -16.26 2.67 -13.92
C ALA A 110 -17.43 2.43 -14.90
N LYS A 111 -17.16 1.88 -16.09
CA LYS A 111 -18.19 1.53 -17.09
C LYS A 111 -19.19 0.46 -16.61
N TYR A 112 -18.86 -0.29 -15.55
CA TYR A 112 -19.75 -1.29 -14.94
C TYR A 112 -20.63 -0.69 -13.83
N ASN A 113 -20.67 0.64 -13.69
CA ASN A 113 -21.41 1.39 -12.69
C ASN A 113 -21.07 0.99 -11.24
N VAL A 114 -19.80 0.69 -11.00
CA VAL A 114 -19.30 0.29 -9.68
C VAL A 114 -19.24 1.51 -8.78
N GLN A 115 -19.98 1.49 -7.68
CA GLN A 115 -19.94 2.51 -6.65
C GLN A 115 -19.41 1.90 -5.35
N CYS A 116 -18.20 2.30 -4.95
CA CYS A 116 -17.62 1.90 -3.68
C CYS A 116 -17.60 3.09 -2.73
N ASP A 117 -18.23 2.94 -1.57
CA ASP A 117 -18.11 3.88 -0.46
C ASP A 117 -16.89 3.47 0.39
N PHE A 118 -15.73 4.04 0.06
CA PHE A 118 -14.50 3.78 0.80
C PHE A 118 -14.46 4.59 2.10
N LYS A 119 -14.12 3.92 3.20
CA LYS A 119 -14.03 4.50 4.55
C LYS A 119 -12.61 4.43 5.08
#